data_AF-A0A4S8R1P2-F1
#
_entry.id   AF-A0A4S8R1P2-F1
#
_cell.length_a   1.000
_cell.length_b   1.000
_cell.length_c   1.000
_cell.angle_alpha   90.00
_cell.angle_beta   90.00
_cell.angle_gamma   90.00
#
_symmetry.space_group_name_H-M   'P 1'
#
loop_
_entity.id
_entity.type
_entity.pdbx_description
1 polymer ?
#
loop_
_entity_poly.entity_id
_entity_poly.type
_entity_poly.pdbx_seq_one_letter_code
_entity_poly.pdbx_strand_id
1 'polypeptide(L)'
;MESSMITSDIISDTKASSQIKLPPDAKSMTQDEIDTHIFFMREALAMANLALKTNETPVGCVLVDPILKKVVARGMNATNRSYNGTRHAEFIAIDELLSSSPKVERGGVDESRSAKRKRGENGSEGNDEKGHESQSSTRGYGPEDVKYLDLYVTIEPCIMCASLLQQFGIRKVWYGAVNDKFGGNGGVLNIHVGNGKFDSDDAAEDEAKDCRNQTVEEEKTEKHEGDYEVSGGWLREEAIVILRRFYVQENGRAPEPRNKKERILKLEVEPMIDSRVKGDETG
;
A
#
# COMPACT_ATOMS: atom_id res chain seq x y z
N MET A 1 -10.65 25.79 -39.37
CA MET A 1 -9.21 26.09 -39.29
C MET A 1 -9.00 26.96 -38.08
N GLU A 2 -8.75 26.35 -36.92
CA GLU A 2 -8.18 27.00 -35.74
C GLU A 2 -7.69 25.85 -34.85
N SER A 3 -6.45 25.45 -35.10
CA SER A 3 -5.75 24.37 -34.42
C SER A 3 -4.29 24.79 -34.35
N SER A 4 -3.91 25.45 -33.27
CA SER A 4 -2.56 25.47 -32.69
C SER A 4 -2.48 26.62 -31.69
N MET A 5 -2.43 26.32 -30.38
CA MET A 5 -1.80 27.14 -29.31
C MET A 5 -2.21 26.64 -27.90
N ILE A 6 -2.15 25.32 -27.66
CA ILE A 6 -2.23 24.78 -26.29
C ILE A 6 -1.22 23.64 -26.14
N THR A 7 0.06 23.91 -26.34
CA THR A 7 1.16 23.01 -25.93
C THR A 7 2.47 23.79 -25.83
N SER A 8 2.75 24.42 -24.68
CA SER A 8 4.13 24.82 -24.32
C SER A 8 4.35 25.14 -22.84
N ASP A 9 3.32 25.43 -22.03
CA ASP A 9 3.55 26.11 -20.74
C ASP A 9 3.37 25.25 -19.48
N ILE A 10 3.68 23.94 -19.54
CA ILE A 10 3.66 23.06 -18.34
C ILE A 10 5.05 22.47 -18.01
N ILE A 11 6.09 22.80 -18.77
CA ILE A 11 7.46 22.30 -18.52
C ILE A 11 8.43 23.46 -18.29
N SER A 12 8.21 24.22 -17.22
CA SER A 12 9.27 25.01 -16.60
C SER A 12 8.81 25.48 -15.22
N ASP A 13 9.03 24.67 -14.19
CA ASP A 13 9.43 25.13 -12.85
C ASP A 13 9.45 23.98 -11.85
N THR A 14 10.47 23.13 -11.94
CA THR A 14 10.99 22.39 -10.79
C THR A 14 12.49 22.19 -10.96
N LYS A 15 13.25 23.27 -10.77
CA LYS A 15 14.68 23.20 -10.47
C LYS A 15 14.83 23.37 -8.95
N ALA A 16 14.48 22.32 -8.22
CA ALA A 16 14.87 22.12 -6.84
C ALA A 16 15.24 20.65 -6.69
N SER A 17 16.52 20.34 -6.92
CA SER A 17 17.09 19.06 -6.51
C SER A 17 17.23 19.08 -4.99
N SER A 18 16.10 19.01 -4.27
CA SER A 18 16.12 18.57 -2.88
C SER A 18 16.58 17.13 -2.90
N GLN A 19 17.78 16.88 -2.38
CA GLN A 19 18.36 15.54 -2.27
C GLN A 19 17.34 14.62 -1.61
N ILE A 20 16.82 13.63 -2.35
CA ILE A 20 15.87 12.64 -1.83
C ILE A 20 16.56 11.94 -0.66
N LYS A 21 15.97 12.01 0.53
CA LYS A 21 16.49 11.31 1.71
C LYS A 21 16.06 9.86 1.62
N LEU A 22 17.02 9.00 1.29
CA LEU A 22 16.78 7.56 1.20
C LEU A 22 16.82 6.92 2.60
N PRO A 23 16.04 5.85 2.81
CA PRO A 23 16.07 5.10 4.07
C PRO A 23 17.40 4.33 4.25
N PRO A 24 17.75 3.91 5.48
CA PRO A 24 19.04 3.29 5.78
C PRO A 24 19.34 2.02 4.98
N ASP A 25 18.31 1.23 4.67
CA ASP A 25 18.37 -0.01 3.90
C ASP A 25 18.65 0.22 2.42
N ALA A 26 18.41 1.41 1.88
CA ALA A 26 18.79 1.77 0.51
C ALA A 26 20.33 1.79 0.32
N LYS A 27 21.13 1.89 1.39
CA LYS A 27 22.60 1.95 1.31
C LYS A 27 23.22 0.68 0.73
N SER A 28 22.54 -0.47 0.83
CA SER A 28 23.01 -1.74 0.29
C SER A 28 22.45 -2.05 -1.11
N MET A 29 21.64 -1.17 -1.69
CA MET A 29 21.00 -1.34 -3.00
C MET A 29 21.78 -0.65 -4.11
N THR A 30 21.68 -1.19 -5.32
CA THR A 30 22.15 -0.52 -6.55
C THR A 30 21.27 0.67 -6.89
N GLN A 31 21.80 1.60 -7.71
CA GLN A 31 21.02 2.77 -8.13
C GLN A 31 19.76 2.37 -8.92
N ASP A 32 19.84 1.34 -9.76
CA ASP A 32 18.68 0.86 -10.54
C ASP A 32 17.57 0.28 -9.64
N GLU A 33 17.94 -0.39 -8.54
CA GLU A 33 16.98 -0.87 -7.53
C GLU A 33 16.32 0.29 -6.80
N ILE A 34 17.12 1.27 -6.36
CA ILE A 34 16.62 2.49 -5.71
C ILE A 34 15.63 3.22 -6.63
N ASP A 35 15.99 3.42 -7.90
CA ASP A 35 15.15 4.10 -8.88
C ASP A 35 13.84 3.32 -9.13
N THR A 36 13.91 1.99 -9.13
CA THR A 36 12.73 1.12 -9.23
C THR A 36 11.78 1.31 -8.04
N HIS A 37 12.30 1.31 -6.80
CA HIS A 37 11.48 1.52 -5.60
C HIS A 37 10.90 2.93 -5.52
N ILE A 38 11.68 3.96 -5.91
CA ILE A 38 11.19 5.34 -6.02
C ILE A 38 10.06 5.43 -7.04
N PHE A 39 10.19 4.77 -8.19
CA PHE A 39 9.16 4.76 -9.22
C PHE A 39 7.82 4.21 -8.69
N PHE A 40 7.83 3.05 -8.03
CA PHE A 40 6.60 2.48 -7.48
C PHE A 40 6.05 3.26 -6.29
N MET A 41 6.91 3.85 -5.46
CA MET A 41 6.44 4.74 -4.39
C MET A 41 5.80 6.02 -4.95
N ARG A 42 6.26 6.53 -6.11
CA ARG A 42 5.58 7.63 -6.81
C ARG A 42 4.22 7.24 -7.37
N GLU A 43 4.05 6.02 -7.85
CA GLU A 43 2.73 5.49 -8.23
C GLU A 43 1.78 5.46 -7.01
N ALA A 44 2.27 5.03 -5.84
CA ALA A 44 1.49 5.07 -4.59
C ALA A 44 1.14 6.52 -4.18
N LEU A 45 2.07 7.48 -4.31
CA LEU A 45 1.82 8.90 -4.08
C LEU A 45 0.80 9.48 -5.08
N ALA A 46 0.78 9.01 -6.33
CA ALA A 46 -0.24 9.42 -7.30
C ALA A 46 -1.64 8.99 -6.85
N MET A 47 -1.78 7.77 -6.31
CA MET A 47 -3.03 7.29 -5.70
C MET A 47 -3.41 8.09 -4.44
N ALA A 48 -2.45 8.45 -3.58
CA ALA A 48 -2.70 9.30 -2.42
C ALA A 48 -3.16 10.72 -2.81
N ASN A 49 -2.59 11.29 -3.88
CA ASN A 49 -3.04 12.56 -4.43
C ASN A 49 -4.46 12.46 -5.01
N LEU A 50 -4.83 11.34 -5.61
CA LEU A 50 -6.19 11.09 -6.07
C LEU A 50 -7.17 11.06 -4.88
N ALA A 51 -6.83 10.34 -3.80
CA ALA A 51 -7.62 10.34 -2.58
C ALA A 51 -7.80 11.75 -2.00
N LEU A 52 -6.73 12.55 -1.93
CA LEU A 52 -6.79 13.94 -1.48
C LEU A 52 -7.78 14.77 -2.32
N LYS A 53 -7.71 14.65 -3.66
CA LYS A 53 -8.62 15.36 -4.59
C LYS A 53 -10.07 14.95 -4.41
N THR A 54 -10.33 13.70 -4.03
CA THR A 54 -11.67 13.18 -3.76
C THR A 54 -12.13 13.35 -2.31
N ASN A 55 -11.39 14.10 -1.50
CA ASN A 55 -11.69 14.38 -0.09
C ASN A 55 -11.72 13.10 0.78
N GLU A 56 -10.82 12.16 0.48
CA GLU A 56 -10.49 10.97 1.27
C GLU A 56 -9.17 11.19 2.00
N THR A 57 -8.94 10.45 3.09
CA THR A 57 -7.61 10.45 3.73
C THR A 57 -6.56 10.02 2.70
N PRO A 58 -5.48 10.78 2.50
CA PRO A 58 -4.62 10.59 1.33
C PRO A 58 -3.57 9.50 1.58
N VAL A 59 -4.07 8.27 1.64
CA VAL A 59 -3.28 7.05 1.63
C VAL A 59 -3.52 6.36 0.30
N GLY A 60 -2.42 6.05 -0.39
CA GLY A 60 -2.44 5.36 -1.67
C GLY A 60 -1.43 4.22 -1.67
N CYS A 61 -1.71 3.18 -2.43
CA CYS A 61 -0.81 2.05 -2.60
C CYS A 61 -0.89 1.43 -4.00
N VAL A 62 0.13 0.62 -4.32
CA VAL A 62 0.17 -0.24 -5.50
C VAL A 62 0.71 -1.61 -5.13
N LEU A 63 0.11 -2.67 -5.70
CA LEU A 63 0.67 -4.02 -5.67
C LEU A 63 1.52 -4.23 -6.92
N VAL A 64 2.70 -4.80 -6.74
CA VAL A 64 3.73 -4.92 -7.77
C VAL A 64 4.23 -6.35 -7.85
N ASP A 65 4.34 -6.86 -9.07
CA ASP A 65 5.11 -8.07 -9.36
C ASP A 65 6.59 -7.69 -9.46
N PRO A 66 7.45 -8.13 -8.52
CA PRO A 66 8.85 -7.72 -8.48
C PRO A 66 9.69 -8.35 -9.60
N ILE A 67 9.25 -9.45 -10.19
CA ILE A 67 9.94 -10.13 -11.30
C ILE A 67 9.63 -9.39 -12.60
N LEU A 68 8.35 -9.09 -12.84
CA LEU A 68 7.91 -8.37 -14.04
C LEU A 68 8.12 -6.85 -13.94
N LYS A 69 8.45 -6.34 -12.75
CA LYS A 69 8.52 -4.90 -12.44
C LYS A 69 7.27 -4.16 -12.91
N LYS A 70 6.09 -4.71 -12.61
CA LYS A 70 4.80 -4.22 -13.11
C LYS A 70 3.82 -4.01 -11.97
N VAL A 71 3.10 -2.88 -11.99
CA VAL A 71 1.93 -2.67 -11.14
C VAL A 71 0.78 -3.58 -11.60
N VAL A 72 0.29 -4.40 -10.68
CA VAL A 72 -0.78 -5.38 -10.93
C VAL A 72 -2.13 -4.95 -10.36
N ALA A 73 -2.14 -4.09 -9.34
CA ALA A 73 -3.34 -3.47 -8.78
C ALA A 73 -3.01 -2.16 -8.05
N ARG A 74 -4.01 -1.31 -7.83
CA ARG A 74 -3.86 0.01 -7.19
C ARG A 74 -4.91 0.21 -6.10
N GLY A 75 -4.59 1.05 -5.13
CA GLY A 75 -5.47 1.29 -4.00
C GLY A 75 -5.38 2.71 -3.50
N MET A 76 -6.52 3.26 -3.07
CA MET A 76 -6.55 4.47 -2.26
C MET A 76 -7.69 4.37 -1.25
N ASN A 77 -7.59 5.09 -0.14
CA ASN A 77 -8.68 5.11 0.84
C ASN A 77 -9.99 5.56 0.18
N ALA A 78 -11.08 4.88 0.55
CA ALA A 78 -12.42 5.11 0.02
C ALA A 78 -13.48 5.01 1.13
N THR A 79 -13.14 5.33 2.37
CA THR A 79 -14.02 5.14 3.53
C THR A 79 -15.21 6.08 3.49
N ASN A 80 -15.04 7.33 3.05
CA ASN A 80 -16.13 8.28 2.89
C ASN A 80 -17.05 7.87 1.73
N ARG A 81 -16.50 7.48 0.58
CA ARG A 81 -17.26 7.07 -0.61
C ARG A 81 -18.08 5.80 -0.36
N SER A 82 -17.51 4.85 0.38
CA SER A 82 -18.12 3.54 0.61
C SER A 82 -18.98 3.46 1.87
N TYR A 83 -18.92 4.48 2.74
CA TYR A 83 -19.51 4.43 4.08
C TYR A 83 -19.04 3.22 4.91
N ASN A 84 -17.82 2.76 4.64
CA ASN A 84 -17.25 1.59 5.29
C ASN A 84 -15.83 1.93 5.78
N GLY A 85 -15.65 1.88 7.11
CA GLY A 85 -14.40 2.18 7.78
C GLY A 85 -13.25 1.21 7.44
N THR A 86 -13.53 0.05 6.85
CA THR A 86 -12.49 -0.92 6.46
C THR A 86 -11.92 -0.69 5.06
N ARG A 87 -12.51 0.23 4.27
CA ARG A 87 -12.09 0.49 2.86
C ARG A 87 -10.85 1.37 2.77
N HIS A 88 -9.75 0.87 3.33
CA HIS A 88 -8.41 1.44 3.20
C HIS A 88 -7.75 1.07 1.88
N ALA A 89 -6.69 1.78 1.50
CA ALA A 89 -5.97 1.60 0.24
C ALA A 89 -5.59 0.14 -0.01
N GLU A 90 -5.08 -0.56 1.00
CA GLU A 90 -4.62 -1.95 0.94
C GLU A 90 -5.77 -2.91 0.63
N PHE A 91 -6.93 -2.73 1.27
CA PHE A 91 -8.13 -3.51 0.95
C PHE A 91 -8.60 -3.27 -0.48
N ILE A 92 -8.57 -2.01 -0.95
CA ILE A 92 -8.97 -1.67 -2.32
C ILE A 92 -8.02 -2.30 -3.35
N ALA A 93 -6.71 -2.30 -3.09
CA ALA A 93 -5.73 -2.91 -3.99
C ALA A 93 -5.88 -4.44 -4.07
N ILE A 94 -6.12 -5.12 -2.94
CA ILE A 94 -6.40 -6.56 -2.94
C ILE A 94 -7.71 -6.85 -3.68
N ASP A 95 -8.76 -6.08 -3.44
CA ASP A 95 -10.03 -6.22 -4.16
C ASP A 95 -9.86 -6.04 -5.68
N GLU A 96 -9.09 -5.04 -6.12
CA GLU A 96 -8.80 -4.82 -7.55
C GLU A 96 -8.04 -6.02 -8.14
N LEU A 97 -7.01 -6.51 -7.45
CA LEU A 97 -6.24 -7.68 -7.87
C LEU A 97 -7.16 -8.88 -8.09
N LEU A 98 -7.99 -9.21 -7.10
CA LEU A 98 -8.88 -10.38 -7.13
C LEU A 98 -10.07 -10.23 -8.09
N SER A 99 -10.44 -8.99 -8.43
CA SER A 99 -11.48 -8.72 -9.44
C SER A 99 -10.94 -8.86 -10.86
N SER A 100 -9.63 -8.73 -11.06
CA SER A 100 -8.96 -8.85 -12.36
C SER A 100 -8.65 -10.30 -12.76
N SER A 101 -8.74 -11.25 -11.83
CA SER A 101 -8.53 -12.67 -12.12
C SER A 101 -9.63 -13.20 -13.04
N PRO A 102 -9.32 -14.03 -14.06
CA PRO A 102 -10.34 -14.73 -14.81
C PRO A 102 -11.17 -15.55 -13.83
N LYS A 103 -12.48 -15.29 -13.77
CA LYS A 103 -13.38 -16.08 -12.93
C LYS A 103 -13.26 -17.52 -13.41
N VAL A 104 -12.67 -18.39 -12.58
CA VAL A 104 -12.86 -19.83 -12.72
C VAL A 104 -14.37 -20.03 -12.82
N GLU A 105 -14.84 -20.58 -13.93
CA GLU A 105 -16.24 -20.96 -14.09
C GLU A 105 -16.58 -21.88 -12.91
N ARG A 106 -17.23 -21.34 -11.89
CA ARG A 106 -17.84 -22.17 -10.86
C ARG A 106 -18.95 -22.92 -11.57
N GLY A 107 -18.72 -24.21 -11.77
CA GLY A 107 -19.68 -25.13 -12.39
C GLY A 107 -21.08 -24.85 -11.89
N GLY A 108 -21.98 -24.58 -12.82
CA GLY A 108 -23.36 -24.23 -12.54
C GLY A 108 -24.02 -25.31 -11.69
N VAL A 109 -24.64 -24.89 -10.60
CA VAL A 109 -25.73 -25.65 -10.01
C VAL A 109 -26.95 -25.36 -10.87
N ASP A 110 -27.44 -26.41 -11.51
CA ASP A 110 -28.63 -26.46 -12.35
C ASP A 110 -29.87 -25.97 -11.58
N GLU A 111 -30.24 -24.70 -11.75
CA GLU A 111 -31.58 -24.21 -11.45
C GLU A 111 -32.46 -24.32 -12.71
N SER A 112 -32.83 -25.55 -13.04
CA SER A 112 -33.99 -25.81 -13.87
C SER A 112 -35.26 -25.62 -13.03
N ARG A 113 -35.94 -24.47 -13.21
CA ARG A 113 -37.42 -24.41 -13.36
C ARG A 113 -37.95 -23.00 -13.68
N SER A 114 -38.59 -22.94 -14.85
CA SER A 114 -39.74 -22.08 -15.20
C SER A 114 -39.50 -20.61 -15.54
N ALA A 115 -39.42 -20.31 -16.84
CA ALA A 115 -40.45 -19.48 -17.49
C ALA A 115 -40.43 -19.67 -19.02
N LYS A 116 -41.63 -19.74 -19.57
CA LYS A 116 -41.98 -20.11 -20.95
C LYS A 116 -42.23 -18.83 -21.77
N ARG A 117 -42.00 -18.91 -23.09
CA ARG A 117 -42.48 -18.02 -24.19
C ARG A 117 -41.54 -16.83 -24.49
N LYS A 118 -41.21 -16.47 -25.74
CA LYS A 118 -41.85 -16.67 -27.05
C LYS A 118 -40.84 -16.42 -28.19
N ARG A 119 -41.17 -17.01 -29.34
CA ARG A 119 -40.52 -17.08 -30.66
C ARG A 119 -40.41 -15.75 -31.42
N GLY A 120 -39.35 -15.59 -32.24
CA GLY A 120 -39.23 -14.63 -33.35
C GLY A 120 -37.91 -14.83 -34.12
N GLU A 121 -38.00 -15.01 -35.44
CA GLU A 121 -36.98 -15.51 -36.38
C GLU A 121 -36.24 -14.40 -37.17
N ASN A 122 -35.04 -14.76 -37.69
CA ASN A 122 -34.28 -14.23 -38.86
C ASN A 122 -33.63 -12.82 -38.77
N GLY A 123 -32.41 -12.53 -39.28
CA GLY A 123 -31.37 -13.25 -40.03
C GLY A 123 -30.24 -12.29 -40.50
N SER A 124 -29.21 -12.84 -41.16
CA SER A 124 -28.14 -12.24 -42.01
C SER A 124 -26.83 -11.66 -41.41
N GLU A 125 -25.79 -12.49 -41.53
CA GLU A 125 -24.53 -12.37 -42.31
C GLU A 125 -23.83 -11.01 -42.59
N GLY A 126 -22.50 -11.03 -42.39
CA GLY A 126 -21.46 -10.13 -42.93
C GLY A 126 -20.77 -9.30 -41.82
N ASN A 127 -19.45 -9.12 -41.73
CA ASN A 127 -18.33 -9.43 -42.62
C ASN A 127 -17.03 -9.31 -41.79
N ASP A 128 -15.97 -9.96 -42.24
CA ASP A 128 -14.63 -9.97 -41.63
C ASP A 128 -13.99 -8.58 -41.48
N GLU A 129 -13.55 -8.23 -40.28
CA GLU A 129 -12.45 -7.27 -40.07
C GLU A 129 -11.41 -7.87 -39.12
N LYS A 130 -10.28 -8.29 -39.70
CA LYS A 130 -9.07 -8.72 -38.99
C LYS A 130 -8.43 -7.50 -38.32
N GLY A 131 -8.84 -7.23 -37.08
CA GLY A 131 -8.07 -6.42 -36.14
C GLY A 131 -6.83 -7.19 -35.68
N HIS A 132 -5.65 -6.61 -35.91
CA HIS A 132 -4.37 -7.12 -35.43
C HIS A 132 -4.32 -6.91 -33.90
N GLU A 133 -4.95 -7.79 -33.13
CA GLU A 133 -4.87 -7.79 -31.67
C GLU A 133 -3.46 -8.18 -31.25
N SER A 134 -2.71 -7.18 -30.75
CA SER A 134 -1.54 -7.42 -29.92
C SER A 134 -2.02 -8.16 -28.67
N GLN A 135 -1.94 -9.49 -28.70
CA GLN A 135 -2.21 -10.36 -27.56
C GLN A 135 -1.12 -10.12 -26.50
N SER A 136 -1.28 -9.07 -25.69
CA SER A 136 -0.61 -8.99 -24.40
C SER A 136 -1.33 -9.99 -23.49
N SER A 137 -0.80 -11.21 -23.39
CA SER A 137 -1.32 -12.24 -22.50
C SER A 137 -1.17 -11.78 -21.04
N THR A 138 -2.16 -11.08 -20.51
CA THR A 138 -2.20 -10.73 -19.10
C THR A 138 -2.41 -12.00 -18.29
N ARG A 139 -1.33 -12.54 -17.70
CA ARG A 139 -1.44 -13.54 -16.64
C ARG A 139 -2.38 -12.97 -15.57
N GLY A 140 -3.46 -13.68 -15.28
CA GLY A 140 -4.35 -13.33 -14.17
C GLY A 140 -3.66 -13.64 -12.85
N TYR A 141 -3.81 -12.77 -11.85
CA TYR A 141 -3.32 -12.98 -10.49
C TYR A 141 -4.44 -13.51 -9.61
N GLY A 142 -4.21 -14.57 -8.84
CA GLY A 142 -5.13 -15.11 -7.83
C GLY A 142 -4.75 -14.73 -6.40
N PRO A 143 -5.57 -15.10 -5.39
CA PRO A 143 -5.24 -14.95 -3.97
C PRO A 143 -3.88 -15.55 -3.59
N GLU A 144 -3.54 -16.69 -4.16
CA GLU A 144 -2.30 -17.42 -3.94
C GLU A 144 -1.06 -16.72 -4.49
N ASP A 145 -1.23 -15.77 -5.41
CA ASP A 145 -0.12 -15.02 -5.99
C ASP A 145 0.31 -13.85 -5.09
N VAL A 146 -0.53 -13.41 -4.13
CA VAL A 146 -0.21 -12.26 -3.25
C VAL A 146 1.10 -12.47 -2.50
N LYS A 147 1.44 -13.71 -2.16
CA LYS A 147 2.71 -14.07 -1.50
C LYS A 147 3.98 -13.84 -2.32
N TYR A 148 3.82 -13.53 -3.61
CA TYR A 148 4.92 -13.18 -4.51
C TYR A 148 4.94 -11.69 -4.86
N LEU A 149 3.99 -10.90 -4.35
CA LEU A 149 3.84 -9.49 -4.66
C LEU A 149 4.42 -8.60 -3.57
N ASP A 150 4.85 -7.41 -3.99
CA ASP A 150 5.24 -6.32 -3.12
C ASP A 150 4.11 -5.28 -3.03
N LEU A 151 3.89 -4.74 -1.84
CA LEU A 151 3.06 -3.55 -1.65
C LEU A 151 3.95 -2.32 -1.52
N TYR A 152 3.63 -1.26 -2.25
CA TYR A 152 4.18 0.09 -2.02
C TYR A 152 3.05 0.98 -1.52
N VAL A 153 3.18 1.56 -0.33
CA VAL A 153 2.12 2.37 0.30
C VAL A 153 2.67 3.65 0.90
N THR A 154 1.94 4.76 0.79
CA THR A 154 2.46 6.06 1.24
C THR A 154 2.61 6.18 2.75
N ILE A 155 1.73 5.54 3.52
CA ILE A 155 1.73 5.53 4.99
C ILE A 155 1.79 4.08 5.46
N GLU A 156 2.53 3.80 6.53
CA GLU A 156 2.61 2.48 7.14
C GLU A 156 1.21 1.87 7.36
N PRO A 157 0.99 0.61 6.92
CA PRO A 157 -0.27 -0.08 7.12
C PRO A 157 -0.73 -0.06 8.57
N CYS A 158 -2.01 0.20 8.79
CA CYS A 158 -2.55 0.10 10.14
C CYS A 158 -2.64 -1.37 10.60
N ILE A 159 -2.82 -1.62 11.90
CA ILE A 159 -2.95 -2.97 12.50
C ILE A 159 -3.92 -3.87 11.68
N MET A 160 -5.08 -3.33 11.29
CA MET A 160 -6.06 -4.05 10.47
C MET A 160 -5.51 -4.45 9.09
N CYS A 161 -4.84 -3.52 8.40
CA CYS A 161 -4.29 -3.77 7.07
C CYS A 161 -3.05 -4.67 7.15
N ALA A 162 -2.21 -4.49 8.16
CA ALA A 162 -1.07 -5.36 8.41
C ALA A 162 -1.50 -6.82 8.65
N SER A 163 -2.59 -7.04 9.41
CA SER A 163 -3.14 -8.38 9.64
C SER A 163 -3.77 -8.97 8.37
N LEU A 164 -4.45 -8.16 7.54
CA LEU A 164 -4.92 -8.59 6.22
C LEU A 164 -3.73 -9.10 5.37
N LEU A 165 -2.68 -8.30 5.27
CA LEU A 165 -1.50 -8.60 4.46
C LEU A 165 -0.79 -9.87 4.95
N GLN A 166 -0.71 -10.07 6.26
CA GLN A 166 -0.17 -11.29 6.86
C GLN A 166 -1.01 -12.53 6.50
N GLN A 167 -2.33 -12.43 6.55
CA GLN A 167 -3.24 -13.54 6.20
C GLN A 167 -3.15 -13.95 4.72
N PHE A 168 -2.87 -13.00 3.82
CA PHE A 168 -2.55 -13.30 2.42
C PHE A 168 -1.09 -13.71 2.19
N GLY A 169 -0.25 -13.60 3.22
CA GLY A 169 1.16 -13.95 3.19
C GLY A 169 1.98 -13.11 2.23
N ILE A 170 1.69 -11.80 2.09
CA ILE A 170 2.37 -10.90 1.15
C ILE A 170 3.89 -11.01 1.25
N ARG A 171 4.63 -10.81 0.14
CA ARG A 171 6.08 -10.96 0.16
C ARG A 171 6.78 -9.88 0.99
N LYS A 172 6.49 -8.61 0.67
CA LYS A 172 7.17 -7.45 1.23
C LYS A 172 6.32 -6.19 1.16
N VAL A 173 6.46 -5.31 2.15
CA VAL A 173 5.80 -4.01 2.20
C VAL A 173 6.83 -2.89 2.26
N TRP A 174 6.76 -2.00 1.28
CA TRP A 174 7.51 -0.76 1.20
C TRP A 174 6.59 0.39 1.59
N TYR A 175 7.00 1.23 2.55
CA TYR A 175 6.17 2.36 2.95
C TYR A 175 6.94 3.68 3.12
N GLY A 176 6.22 4.78 2.97
CA GLY A 176 6.77 6.12 3.12
C GLY A 176 6.90 6.53 4.57
N ALA A 177 5.83 7.11 5.13
CA ALA A 177 5.85 7.59 6.51
C ALA A 177 5.31 6.55 7.50
N VAL A 178 5.88 6.53 8.70
CA VAL A 178 5.41 5.74 9.85
C VAL A 178 4.00 6.21 10.26
N ASN A 179 3.20 5.28 10.77
CA ASN A 179 1.85 5.52 11.27
C ASN A 179 1.83 5.46 12.80
N ASP A 180 2.13 6.60 13.43
CA ASP A 180 2.31 6.70 14.88
C ASP A 180 1.05 6.39 15.71
N LYS A 181 -0.13 6.36 15.08
CA LYS A 181 -1.41 6.17 15.79
C LYS A 181 -1.94 4.75 15.71
N PHE A 182 -1.75 4.11 14.55
CA PHE A 182 -2.39 2.82 14.26
C PHE A 182 -1.46 1.85 13.53
N GLY A 183 -0.15 2.15 13.41
CA GLY A 183 0.82 1.37 12.64
C GLY A 183 0.95 -0.08 13.10
N GLY A 184 0.80 -1.01 12.16
CA GLY A 184 0.91 -2.44 12.40
C GLY A 184 2.27 -3.03 12.05
N ASN A 185 3.21 -2.23 11.56
CA ASN A 185 4.51 -2.68 11.04
C ASN A 185 5.69 -2.07 11.82
N GLY A 186 5.50 -1.72 13.09
CA GLY A 186 6.50 -1.10 13.95
C GLY A 186 6.07 0.23 14.57
N GLY A 187 5.08 0.92 13.99
CA GLY A 187 4.59 2.19 14.55
C GLY A 187 3.90 2.03 15.90
N VAL A 188 3.04 1.00 16.05
CA VAL A 188 2.34 0.68 17.31
C VAL A 188 2.50 -0.79 17.67
N LEU A 189 2.25 -1.69 16.71
CA LEU A 189 2.43 -3.13 16.86
C LEU A 189 3.32 -3.69 15.75
N ASN A 190 3.84 -4.90 15.94
CA ASN A 190 4.63 -5.64 14.97
C ASN A 190 3.83 -6.81 14.37
N ILE A 191 2.70 -6.53 13.71
CA ILE A 191 1.86 -7.58 13.13
C ILE A 191 2.59 -8.34 12.02
N HIS A 192 3.46 -7.68 11.26
CA HIS A 192 4.29 -8.28 10.21
C HIS A 192 5.25 -9.40 10.67
N VAL A 193 5.51 -9.53 11.98
CA VAL A 193 6.36 -10.58 12.57
C VAL A 193 5.62 -11.23 13.74
N GLY A 194 5.45 -12.56 13.71
CA GLY A 194 4.82 -13.30 14.82
C GLY A 194 3.39 -12.86 15.15
N ASN A 195 2.73 -12.12 14.24
CA ASN A 195 1.41 -11.51 14.43
C ASN A 195 1.34 -10.62 15.69
N GLY A 196 2.43 -9.93 16.02
CA GLY A 196 2.51 -9.03 17.17
C GLY A 196 2.58 -9.72 18.53
N LYS A 197 2.89 -11.03 18.58
CA LYS A 197 3.26 -11.70 19.83
C LYS A 197 4.63 -11.17 20.28
N PHE A 198 4.70 -10.67 21.50
CA PHE A 198 5.97 -10.43 22.17
C PHE A 198 6.46 -11.76 22.73
N ASP A 199 7.73 -12.09 22.55
CA ASP A 199 8.34 -13.23 23.24
C ASP A 199 8.11 -13.03 24.74
N SER A 200 7.40 -13.98 25.34
CA SER A 200 6.83 -13.86 26.68
C SER A 200 7.87 -14.11 27.76
N ASP A 201 8.95 -13.34 27.77
CA ASP A 201 9.94 -13.36 28.85
C ASP A 201 9.70 -12.27 29.91
N ASP A 202 8.83 -11.31 29.64
CA ASP A 202 8.48 -10.23 30.60
C ASP A 202 7.13 -10.45 31.34
N ALA A 203 6.53 -11.63 31.25
CA ALA A 203 5.24 -11.90 31.86
C ALA A 203 5.07 -13.31 32.44
N ALA A 204 5.90 -13.70 33.41
CA ALA A 204 5.51 -14.49 34.59
C ALA A 204 6.72 -14.85 35.47
N GLU A 205 6.78 -14.25 36.66
CA GLU A 205 7.36 -14.94 37.83
C GLU A 205 6.47 -16.15 38.15
N ASP A 206 6.89 -17.36 37.76
CA ASP A 206 6.74 -18.62 38.52
C ASP A 206 7.08 -19.83 37.61
N GLU A 207 8.31 -20.30 37.70
CA GLU A 207 8.64 -21.69 38.05
C GLU A 207 10.16 -21.87 37.96
N ALA A 208 10.78 -22.03 39.13
CA ALA A 208 12.19 -22.38 39.25
C ALA A 208 12.47 -23.76 38.63
N LYS A 209 13.07 -23.81 37.43
CA LYS A 209 13.80 -24.99 36.95
C LYS A 209 15.12 -24.59 36.28
N ASP A 210 16.15 -24.60 37.12
CA ASP A 210 17.55 -25.00 36.90
C ASP A 210 18.10 -24.85 35.46
N CYS A 211 18.93 -23.82 35.24
CA CYS A 211 19.75 -23.69 34.04
C CYS A 211 21.23 -23.49 34.42
N ARG A 212 21.98 -24.60 34.38
CA ARG A 212 23.42 -24.57 34.13
C ARG A 212 23.66 -24.40 32.63
N ASN A 213 24.48 -23.40 32.31
CA ASN A 213 25.28 -23.21 31.07
C ASN A 213 24.54 -23.29 29.73
N GLN A 214 24.56 -22.19 28.96
CA GLN A 214 25.09 -22.13 27.57
C GLN A 214 24.74 -20.75 26.97
N THR A 215 25.75 -19.89 26.76
CA THR A 215 26.29 -19.45 25.46
C THR A 215 25.32 -18.64 24.60
N VAL A 216 25.71 -17.38 24.38
CA VAL A 216 25.08 -16.40 23.48
C VAL A 216 25.13 -16.95 22.05
N GLU A 217 24.03 -17.55 21.60
CA GLU A 217 23.76 -17.80 20.18
C GLU A 217 22.75 -16.74 19.72
N GLU A 218 23.01 -16.12 18.57
CA GLU A 218 22.09 -15.21 17.91
C GLU A 218 20.72 -15.91 17.75
N GLU A 219 19.70 -15.43 18.45
CA GLU A 219 18.34 -15.96 18.37
C GLU A 219 17.84 -15.87 16.92
N LYS A 220 17.86 -17.01 16.23
CA LYS A 220 17.13 -17.18 14.98
C LYS A 220 15.65 -17.07 15.32
N THR A 221 15.09 -15.89 15.14
CA THR A 221 13.65 -15.67 15.20
C THR A 221 13.00 -16.65 14.23
N GLU A 222 12.24 -17.63 14.73
CA GLU A 222 11.54 -18.60 13.88
C GLU A 222 10.54 -17.83 13.02
N LYS A 223 10.68 -17.92 11.68
CA LYS A 223 9.79 -17.24 10.76
C LYS A 223 8.41 -17.89 10.82
N HIS A 224 7.40 -17.16 11.27
CA HIS A 224 6.04 -17.68 11.40
C HIS A 224 5.34 -17.67 10.03
N GLU A 225 4.33 -18.53 9.88
CA GLU A 225 3.50 -18.55 8.67
C GLU A 225 2.83 -17.18 8.46
N GLY A 226 3.00 -16.60 7.27
CA GLY A 226 2.45 -15.29 6.91
C GLY A 226 3.35 -14.09 7.22
N ASP A 227 4.46 -14.26 7.95
CA ASP A 227 5.42 -13.18 8.21
C ASP A 227 6.01 -12.61 6.92
N TYR A 228 6.14 -11.28 6.89
CA TYR A 228 6.59 -10.55 5.71
C TYR A 228 7.59 -9.45 6.03
N GLU A 229 8.42 -9.14 5.04
CA GLU A 229 9.44 -8.09 5.18
C GLU A 229 8.83 -6.70 5.08
N VAL A 230 9.40 -5.75 5.81
CA VAL A 230 8.99 -4.35 5.75
C VAL A 230 10.20 -3.44 5.51
N SER A 231 9.99 -2.36 4.77
CA SER A 231 10.97 -1.31 4.53
C SER A 231 10.28 0.05 4.54
N GLY A 232 10.63 0.88 5.52
CA GLY A 232 10.02 2.18 5.77
C GLY A 232 10.94 3.35 5.43
N GLY A 233 10.34 4.49 5.07
CA GLY A 233 11.06 5.76 4.86
C GLY A 233 11.17 6.20 3.40
N TRP A 234 10.55 5.49 2.45
CA TRP A 234 10.63 5.80 1.03
C TRP A 234 9.73 6.99 0.64
N LEU A 235 10.32 8.11 0.21
CA LEU A 235 9.58 9.35 -0.09
C LEU A 235 8.71 9.80 1.11
N ARG A 236 9.28 9.67 2.31
CA ARG A 236 8.62 9.94 3.59
C ARG A 236 8.12 11.39 3.68
N GLU A 237 8.95 12.34 3.27
CA GLU A 237 8.62 13.77 3.33
C GLU A 237 7.37 14.08 2.50
N GLU A 238 7.31 13.57 1.28
CA GLU A 238 6.17 13.74 0.38
C GLU A 238 4.90 13.12 0.96
N ALA A 239 5.00 11.92 1.51
CA ALA A 239 3.87 11.27 2.18
C ALA A 239 3.34 12.08 3.37
N ILE A 240 4.23 12.62 4.22
CA ILE A 240 3.86 13.47 5.36
C ILE A 240 3.22 14.77 4.87
N VAL A 241 3.79 15.42 3.86
CA VAL A 241 3.26 16.69 3.34
C VAL A 241 1.86 16.52 2.76
N ILE A 242 1.62 15.46 2.00
CA ILE A 242 0.29 15.13 1.46
C ILE A 242 -0.71 14.91 2.61
N LEU A 243 -0.34 14.15 3.65
CA LEU A 243 -1.19 13.92 4.80
C LEU A 243 -1.49 15.21 5.59
N ARG A 244 -0.50 16.09 5.76
CA ARG A 244 -0.69 17.41 6.40
C ARG A 244 -1.63 18.30 5.61
N ARG A 245 -1.57 18.28 4.27
CA ARG A 245 -2.51 19.02 3.40
C ARG A 245 -3.96 18.63 3.71
N PHE A 246 -4.25 17.33 3.88
CA PHE A 246 -5.59 16.86 4.26
C PHE A 246 -6.06 17.40 5.62
N TYR A 247 -5.19 17.44 6.63
CA TYR A 247 -5.59 17.91 7.97
C TYR A 247 -5.85 19.42 8.06
N VAL A 248 -5.18 20.20 7.20
CA VAL A 248 -5.36 21.65 7.07
C VAL A 248 -6.60 21.98 6.25
N GLN A 249 -7.00 21.12 5.30
CA GLN A 249 -8.25 21.29 4.57
C GLN A 249 -9.47 21.33 5.52
N GLU A 250 -10.38 22.24 5.21
CA GLU A 250 -11.66 22.37 5.90
C GLU A 250 -12.61 21.26 5.42
N ASN A 251 -13.14 20.46 6.35
CA ASN A 251 -14.14 19.47 6.02
C ASN A 251 -15.53 20.11 6.13
N GLY A 252 -16.05 20.63 5.02
CA GLY A 252 -17.39 21.23 4.97
C GLY A 252 -18.54 20.26 5.22
N ARG A 253 -18.28 18.94 5.35
CA ARG A 253 -19.27 17.90 5.68
C ARG A 253 -19.35 17.59 7.17
N ALA A 254 -18.51 18.22 8.01
CA ALA A 254 -18.57 18.01 9.46
C ALA A 254 -19.91 18.53 10.02
N PRO A 255 -20.58 17.80 10.93
CA PRO A 255 -21.83 18.23 11.56
C PRO A 255 -21.73 19.62 12.20
N GLU A 256 -20.55 19.92 12.76
CA GLU A 256 -20.13 21.25 13.19
C GLU A 256 -18.75 21.56 12.58
N PRO A 257 -18.69 22.31 11.47
CA PRO A 257 -17.42 22.64 10.84
C PRO A 257 -16.65 23.61 11.74
N ARG A 258 -15.67 23.09 12.47
CA ARG A 258 -14.70 23.91 13.20
C ARG A 258 -13.86 24.68 12.19
N ASN A 259 -13.83 26.00 12.33
CA ASN A 259 -13.00 26.89 11.52
C ASN A 259 -11.53 26.52 11.72
N LYS A 260 -10.82 26.13 10.66
CA LYS A 260 -9.41 25.67 10.73
C LYS A 260 -8.42 26.72 10.23
N LYS A 261 -8.84 27.97 10.03
CA LYS A 261 -8.03 29.06 9.45
C LYS A 261 -6.67 29.31 10.12
N GLU A 262 -6.49 28.93 11.39
CA GLU A 262 -5.24 29.10 12.14
C GLU A 262 -4.23 27.94 11.94
N ARG A 263 -4.60 26.84 11.27
CA ARG A 263 -3.70 25.71 11.04
C ARG A 263 -2.74 26.00 9.90
N ILE A 264 -1.50 26.34 10.24
CA ILE A 264 -0.42 26.55 9.28
C ILE A 264 0.11 25.20 8.78
N LEU A 265 0.17 25.03 7.46
CA LEU A 265 0.82 23.87 6.83
C LEU A 265 2.33 23.96 7.03
N LYS A 266 2.86 23.19 7.97
CA LYS A 266 4.32 23.00 8.10
C LYS A 266 4.81 22.08 6.98
N LEU A 267 5.63 22.61 6.07
CA LEU A 267 6.23 21.82 4.99
C LEU A 267 7.53 21.13 5.43
N GLU A 268 8.20 21.67 6.45
CA GLU A 268 9.42 21.08 7.01
C GLU A 268 9.08 19.81 7.81
N VAL A 269 9.82 18.74 7.53
CA VAL A 269 9.65 17.44 8.16
C VAL A 269 10.89 17.16 9.00
N GLU A 270 10.67 16.83 10.28
CA GLU A 270 11.74 16.48 11.20
C GLU A 270 12.47 15.20 10.73
N PRO A 271 13.80 15.16 10.91
CA PRO A 271 14.61 14.00 10.50
C PRO A 271 14.21 12.76 11.28
N MET A 272 14.44 11.57 10.70
CA MET A 272 14.29 10.31 11.42
C MET A 272 15.35 10.24 12.53
N ILE A 273 14.93 10.03 13.77
CA ILE A 273 15.83 9.83 14.91
C ILE A 273 16.08 8.32 15.00
N ASP A 274 17.33 7.89 14.84
CA ASP A 274 17.71 6.50 15.10
C ASP A 274 17.67 6.26 16.61
N SER A 275 16.75 5.41 17.06
CA SER A 275 16.59 5.04 18.47
C SER A 275 17.83 4.35 19.05
N ARG A 276 18.79 3.91 18.21
CA ARG A 276 20.07 3.32 18.62
C ARG A 276 21.13 4.33 19.07
N VAL A 277 20.90 5.64 18.90
CA VAL A 277 21.89 6.69 19.23
C VAL A 277 21.64 7.32 20.61
N LYS A 278 20.55 6.96 21.31
CA LYS A 278 20.18 7.54 22.63
C LYS A 278 20.98 7.02 23.83
N GLY A 279 22.08 6.31 23.63
CA GLY A 279 22.79 5.59 24.68
C GLY A 279 24.07 6.22 25.22
N ASP A 280 24.48 7.44 24.82
CA ASP A 280 25.83 7.89 25.13
C ASP A 280 25.98 9.41 25.33
N GLU A 281 25.04 10.07 26.02
CA GLU A 281 25.28 11.43 26.54
C GLU A 281 24.57 11.65 27.89
N THR A 282 25.13 11.09 28.96
CA THR A 282 25.06 11.69 30.31
C THR A 282 26.44 11.60 30.95
N GLY A 283 27.20 12.69 30.83
CA GLY A 283 28.30 13.01 31.75
C GLY A 283 27.80 13.69 33.01
#